data_AF-K2B513-F1
#
_entry.id   AF-K2B513-F1
#
_cell.length_a   1.000
_cell.length_b   1.000
_cell.length_c   1.000
_cell.angle_alpha   90.00
_cell.angle_beta   90.00
_cell.angle_gamma   90.00
#
_symmetry.space_group_name_H-M   'P 1'
#
loop_
_entity.id
_entity.type
_entity.pdbx_description
1 polymer ?
#
loop_
_entity_poly.entity_id
_entity_poly.type
_entity_poly.pdbx_seq_one_letter_code
_entity_poly.pdbx_strand_id
1 'polypeptide(L)' 'MIQTIAFYEILGLPLIVYGGATTLILLMTTAVIGAMHKSMKLHVWLARITVLLGLVHGIIGIAIFIK' A
#
# COMPACT_ATOMS: atom_id res chain seq x y z
N MET A 1 2.35 -19.23 -12.78
CA MET A 1 1.67 -19.61 -11.51
C MET A 1 1.22 -18.39 -10.72
N ILE A 2 2.08 -17.37 -10.53
CA ILE A 2 1.73 -16.12 -9.84
C ILE A 2 0.62 -15.33 -10.55
N GLN A 3 0.64 -15.27 -11.89
CA GLN A 3 -0.44 -14.62 -12.67
C GLN A 3 -1.81 -15.27 -12.44
N THR A 4 -1.86 -16.59 -12.32
CA THR A 4 -3.10 -17.34 -12.07
C THR A 4 -3.70 -17.04 -10.70
N ILE A 5 -2.85 -16.74 -9.71
CA ILE A 5 -3.26 -16.31 -8.36
C ILE A 5 -3.65 -14.81 -8.37
N ALA A 6 -2.92 -14.00 -9.13
CA ALA A 6 -3.14 -12.55 -9.22
C ALA A 6 -4.36 -12.13 -10.05
N PHE A 7 -4.85 -13.00 -10.94
CA PHE A 7 -6.13 -12.81 -11.64
C PHE A 7 -7.25 -13.68 -11.05
N TYR A 8 -7.00 -14.34 -9.91
CA TYR A 8 -8.06 -15.03 -9.19
C TYR A 8 -9.03 -13.99 -8.62
N GLU A 9 -10.31 -14.10 -8.98
CA GLU A 9 -11.35 -13.07 -8.75
C GLU A 9 -11.48 -12.64 -7.28
N ILE A 10 -11.05 -13.47 -6.33
CA ILE A 10 -11.21 -13.24 -4.89
C ILE A 10 -9.95 -12.66 -4.24
N LEU A 11 -8.75 -13.06 -4.66
CA LEU A 11 -7.49 -12.78 -3.95
C LEU A 11 -6.47 -11.98 -4.76
N GLY A 12 -6.63 -11.89 -6.07
CA GLY A 12 -5.66 -11.24 -6.94
C GLY A 12 -5.97 -9.76 -7.16
N LEU A 13 -6.90 -9.48 -8.08
CA LEU A 13 -7.33 -8.13 -8.41
C LEU A 13 -7.86 -7.34 -7.20
N PRO A 14 -8.71 -7.92 -6.32
CA PRO A 14 -9.17 -7.21 -5.13
C PRO A 14 -8.04 -6.86 -4.16
N LEU A 15 -7.04 -7.74 -3.98
CA LEU A 15 -5.93 -7.49 -3.06
C LEU A 15 -5.03 -6.35 -3.55
N ILE A 16 -4.80 -6.25 -4.87
CA ILE A 16 -4.03 -5.16 -5.47
C ILE A 16 -4.81 -3.85 -5.32
N VAL A 17 -6.09 -3.84 -5.72
CA VAL A 17 -6.90 -2.61 -5.70
C VAL A 17 -7.13 -2.11 -4.27
N TYR A 18 -7.57 -2.99 -3.36
CA TYR A 18 -7.79 -2.61 -1.96
C TYR A 18 -6.49 -2.31 -1.23
N GLY A 19 -5.41 -3.04 -1.53
CA GLY A 19 -4.08 -2.77 -1.00
C GLY A 19 -3.54 -1.40 -1.43
N GLY A 20 -3.69 -1.07 -2.72
CA GLY A 20 -3.30 0.22 -3.28
C GLY A 20 -4.12 1.38 -2.71
N ALA A 21 -5.45 1.23 -2.67
CA ALA A 21 -6.34 2.23 -2.09
C ALA A 21 -6.04 2.49 -0.60
N THR A 22 -5.84 1.42 0.17
CA THR A 22 -5.47 1.53 1.60
C THR A 22 -4.14 2.23 1.78
N THR A 23 -3.13 1.89 0.97
CA THR A 23 -1.82 2.53 0.99
C THR A 23 -1.93 4.03 0.67
N LEU A 24 -2.74 4.39 -0.34
CA LEU A 24 -2.97 5.78 -0.72
C LEU A 24 -3.64 6.58 0.40
N ILE A 25 -4.68 6.02 1.05
CA ILE A 25 -5.36 6.67 2.17
C ILE A 25 -4.39 6.90 3.35
N LEU A 26 -3.56 5.92 3.66
CA LEU A 26 -2.54 6.05 4.71
C LEU A 26 -1.48 7.09 4.36
N LEU A 27 -1.06 7.17 3.10
CA LEU A 27 -0.14 8.18 2.62
C LEU A 27 -0.72 9.59 2.78
N MET A 28 -1.97 9.79 2.36
CA MET A 28 -2.66 11.08 2.52
C MET A 28 -2.82 11.45 3.99
N THR A 29 -3.19 10.49 4.84
CA THR A 29 -3.31 10.71 6.29
C THR A 29 -1.95 11.08 6.90
N THR A 30 -0.88 10.39 6.53
CA THR A 30 0.49 10.68 6.97
C THR A 30 0.91 12.09 6.57
N ALA A 31 0.60 12.50 5.34
CA ALA A 31 0.89 13.83 4.81
C ALA A 31 0.11 14.92 5.57
N VAL A 32 -1.19 14.71 5.80
CA VAL A 32 -2.03 15.63 6.58
C VAL A 32 -1.50 15.80 8.00
N ILE A 33 -1.16 14.71 8.70
CA ILE A 33 -0.59 14.79 10.06
C ILE A 33 0.74 15.55 10.07
N GLY A 34 1.58 15.36 9.04
CA GLY A 34 2.82 16.10 8.85
C GLY A 34 2.57 17.59 8.65
N ALA A 35 1.66 17.95 7.73
CA ALA A 35 1.32 19.34 7.41
C ALA A 35 0.70 20.09 8.60
N MET A 36 -0.10 19.40 9.41
CA MET A 36 -0.70 19.98 10.63
C MET A 36 0.31 20.15 11.78
N HIS A 37 1.55 19.65 11.64
CA HIS A 37 2.58 19.63 12.70
C HIS A 37 2.06 19.07 14.03
N LYS A 38 1.04 18.19 13.99
CA LYS A 38 0.27 17.78 15.17
C LYS A 38 1.05 16.84 16.09
N SER A 39 1.79 15.89 15.52
CA SER A 39 2.58 14.91 16.27
C SER A 39 3.62 14.26 15.37
N MET A 40 4.88 14.59 15.61
CA MET A 40 6.00 14.00 14.87
C MET A 40 6.10 12.48 15.11
N LYS A 41 5.82 12.02 16.34
CA LYS A 41 5.83 10.58 16.67
C LYS A 41 4.77 9.82 15.85
N LEU A 42 3.56 10.36 15.75
CA LEU A 42 2.49 9.75 14.97
C LEU A 42 2.79 9.79 13.47
N HIS A 43 3.30 10.92 12.96
CA HIS A 43 3.71 11.04 11.56
C HIS A 43 4.76 9.98 11.19
N VAL A 44 5.84 9.86 11.98
CA VAL A 44 6.91 8.89 11.71
C VAL A 44 6.38 7.45 11.78
N TRP A 45 5.50 7.15 12.73
CA TRP A 45 4.92 5.80 12.85
C TRP A 45 4.03 5.46 11.65
N LEU A 46 3.14 6.36 11.23
CA LEU A 46 2.29 6.20 10.05
C LEU A 46 3.11 6.13 8.76
N ALA A 47 4.16 6.94 8.64
CA ALA A 47 5.06 6.93 7.50
C ALA A 47 5.75 5.56 7.34
N ARG A 48 6.24 4.97 8.43
CA ARG A 48 6.84 3.62 8.41
C ARG A 48 5.85 2.57 7.90
N ILE A 49 4.63 2.57 8.41
CA ILE A 49 3.59 1.62 7.99
C ILE A 49 3.22 1.84 6.52
N THR A 50 3.04 3.09 6.11
CA THR A 50 2.69 3.45 4.73
C THR A 50 3.78 2.98 3.75
N VAL A 51 5.06 3.21 4.08
CA VAL A 51 6.19 2.77 3.25
C VAL A 51 6.24 1.25 3.15
N LEU A 52 6.07 0.53 4.27
CA LEU A 52 6.06 -0.93 4.26
C LEU A 52 4.91 -1.48 3.40
N LEU A 53 3.71 -0.94 3.55
CA LEU A 53 2.55 -1.33 2.73
C LEU A 53 2.76 -1.00 1.25
N GLY A 54 3.33 0.18 0.96
CA GLY A 54 3.65 0.59 -0.40
C GLY A 54 4.68 -0.31 -1.07
N LEU A 55 5.70 -0.77 -0.34
CA LEU A 55 6.67 -1.74 -0.83
C LEU A 55 6.00 -3.10 -1.11
N VAL A 56 5.21 -3.61 -0.17
CA VAL A 56 4.49 -4.88 -0.37
C VAL A 56 3.54 -4.80 -1.56
N HIS A 57 2.73 -3.74 -1.64
CA HIS A 57 1.81 -3.50 -2.75
C HIS A 57 2.55 -3.35 -4.09
N GLY A 58 3.64 -2.60 -4.13
CA GLY A 58 4.47 -2.41 -5.32
C GLY A 58 5.13 -3.70 -5.79
N ILE A 59 5.68 -4.50 -4.87
CA ILE A 59 6.27 -5.82 -5.19
C ILE A 59 5.20 -6.74 -5.76
N ILE A 60 4.02 -6.82 -5.13
CA ILE A 60 2.91 -7.64 -5.63
C ILE A 60 2.49 -7.15 -7.03
N GLY A 61 2.32 -5.83 -7.21
CA GLY A 61 1.96 -5.25 -8.49
C GLY A 61 2.94 -5.57 -9.60
N ILE A 62 4.25 -5.45 -9.33
CA ILE A 62 5.31 -5.77 -10.30
C ILE A 62 5.37 -7.28 -10.57
N ALA A 63 5.26 -8.12 -9.53
CA ALA A 63 5.35 -9.58 -9.64
C ALA A 63 4.29 -10.19 -10.57
N ILE A 64 3.20 -9.47 -10.84
CA ILE A 64 2.14 -9.89 -11.79
C ILE A 64 2.63 -9.80 -13.23
N PHE A 65 3.49 -8.82 -13.53
CA PHE A 65 4.00 -8.57 -14.87
C PHE A 65 5.32 -9.32 -15.15
N ILE A 66 5.94 -9.90 -14.12
CA ILE A 66 7.10 -10.79 -14.26
C ILE A 66 6.59 -12.20 -14.58
N LYS A 67 7.05 -12.76 -15.72
CA LYS A 67 6.69 -14.10 -16.20
C LYS A 67 7.31 -15.23 -15.37
#